data_AF-A0A2V9M8V4-F1
#
_entry.id   AF-A0A2V9M8V4-F1
#
_cell.length_a   1.000
_cell.length_b   1.000
_cell.length_c   1.000
_cell.angle_alpha   90.00
_cell.angle_beta   90.00
_cell.angle_gamma   90.00
#
_symmetry.space_group_name_H-M   'P 1'
#
loop_
_entity.id
_entity.type
_entity.pdbx_description
1 polymer ?
#
loop_
_entity_poly.entity_id
_entity_poly.type
_entity_poly.pdbx_seq_one_letter_code
_entity_poly.pdbx_strand_id
1 'polypeptide(L)'
;MKKSSSQFISWLLLQSGFCLAGSLNPENQVTPAQETTAPFYEAELIFPLEPWHNHASCLVELPNGDLLVCWYNGSGEQEADDVKILGSRKVKGEKSWRPRFLMADTSNFPDLNPCMMIDPQKRLWLFWPVILANEFHTALMKYRISTDYQDPDRPPLWVWNETLLFVPKDFSE
;
A
#
# COMPACT_ATOMS: atom_id res chain seq x y z
N MET A 1 15.03 20.81 -52.26
CA MET A 1 13.78 21.57 -52.04
C MET A 1 13.17 21.06 -50.74
N LYS A 2 13.34 21.78 -49.61
CA LYS A 2 12.28 22.48 -48.83
C LYS A 2 11.02 21.59 -48.58
N LYS A 3 10.56 21.30 -47.35
CA LYS A 3 10.45 22.16 -46.15
C LYS A 3 10.54 21.39 -44.82
N SER A 4 11.07 22.10 -43.84
CA SER A 4 10.89 21.96 -42.39
C SER A 4 9.44 22.16 -41.96
N SER A 5 9.01 21.48 -40.89
CA SER A 5 7.98 21.99 -39.98
C SER A 5 8.16 21.40 -38.58
N SER A 6 8.58 22.30 -37.69
CA SER A 6 8.58 22.20 -36.23
C SER A 6 7.19 21.89 -35.67
N GLN A 7 7.11 21.09 -34.62
CA GLN A 7 5.98 21.10 -33.69
C GLN A 7 6.53 21.23 -32.26
N PHE A 8 6.43 22.46 -31.76
CA PHE A 8 6.50 22.81 -30.36
C PHE A 8 5.24 22.28 -29.66
N ILE A 9 5.39 21.47 -28.63
CA ILE A 9 4.32 21.22 -27.65
C ILE A 9 4.74 21.92 -26.36
N SER A 10 4.05 23.02 -26.09
CA SER A 10 4.13 23.78 -24.85
C SER A 10 3.44 22.99 -23.73
N TRP A 11 4.17 22.67 -22.67
CA TRP A 11 3.57 22.27 -21.40
C TRP A 11 3.49 23.53 -20.52
N LEU A 12 2.27 24.03 -20.36
CA LEU A 12 1.96 25.09 -19.41
C LEU A 12 1.84 24.44 -18.01
N LEU A 13 2.89 24.53 -17.20
CA LEU A 13 2.81 24.23 -15.77
C LEU A 13 2.33 25.50 -15.04
N LEU A 14 1.10 25.48 -14.53
CA LEU A 14 0.69 26.42 -13.48
C LEU A 14 1.36 26.00 -12.17
N GLN A 15 2.46 26.64 -11.80
CA GLN A 15 2.95 26.64 -10.43
C GLN A 15 2.14 27.65 -9.61
N SER A 16 1.20 27.17 -8.80
CA SER A 16 0.67 27.97 -7.69
C SER A 16 1.67 27.93 -6.54
N GLY A 17 2.63 28.86 -6.56
CA GLY A 17 3.52 29.09 -5.43
C GLY A 17 2.80 29.88 -4.34
N PHE A 18 2.51 29.25 -3.21
CA PHE A 18 2.27 29.98 -1.96
C PHE A 18 3.64 30.32 -1.37
N CYS A 19 4.04 31.59 -1.44
CA CYS A 19 5.23 32.08 -0.74
C CYS A 19 4.98 32.01 0.77
N LEU A 20 5.74 31.20 1.50
CA LEU A 20 5.91 31.42 2.95
C LEU A 20 6.60 32.77 3.12
N ALA A 21 5.98 33.68 3.89
CA ALA A 21 6.58 34.95 4.26
C ALA A 21 7.88 34.69 5.04
N GLY A 22 9.03 35.10 4.47
CA GLY A 22 10.33 34.99 5.13
C GLY A 22 10.40 35.82 6.41
N SER A 23 11.16 35.35 7.40
CA SER A 23 11.48 36.14 8.59
C SER A 23 12.51 37.24 8.24
N LEU A 24 12.28 38.46 8.72
CA LEU A 24 13.21 39.58 8.58
C LEU A 24 14.35 39.44 9.61
N ASN A 25 15.60 39.49 9.14
CA ASN A 25 16.76 39.69 10.01
C ASN A 25 16.84 41.17 10.46
N PRO A 26 17.63 41.49 11.50
CA PRO A 26 17.74 42.86 12.06
C PRO A 26 18.14 43.94 11.05
N GLU A 27 18.66 43.55 9.89
CA GLU A 27 19.11 44.43 8.80
C GLU A 27 18.07 44.55 7.65
N ASN A 28 16.81 44.14 7.85
CA ASN A 28 15.76 44.15 6.81
C ASN A 28 16.12 43.37 5.53
N GLN A 29 17.04 42.42 5.63
CA GLN A 29 17.37 41.52 4.52
C GLN A 29 16.41 40.33 4.54
N VAL A 30 15.75 40.11 3.40
CA VAL A 30 14.97 38.90 3.14
C VAL A 30 15.98 37.77 2.97
N THR A 31 16.02 36.86 3.93
CA THR A 31 16.78 35.61 3.73
C THR A 31 15.97 34.76 2.75
N PRO A 32 16.53 34.37 1.58
CA PRO A 32 15.83 33.46 0.68
C PRO A 32 15.54 32.17 1.46
N ALA A 33 14.28 31.75 1.48
CA ALA A 33 13.95 30.42 1.97
C ALA A 33 14.77 29.41 1.15
N GLN A 34 15.51 28.52 1.83
CA GLN A 34 16.17 27.42 1.15
C GLN A 34 15.09 26.59 0.47
N GLU A 35 15.00 26.69 -0.86
CA GLU A 35 14.21 25.76 -1.66
C GLU A 35 14.79 24.35 -1.41
N THR A 36 14.04 23.53 -0.66
CA THR A 36 14.33 22.12 -0.53
C THR A 36 14.20 21.50 -1.92
N THR A 37 15.33 21.14 -2.53
CA THR A 37 15.40 20.49 -3.85
C THR A 37 14.91 19.03 -3.82
N ALA A 38 14.57 18.51 -2.64
CA ALA A 38 14.00 17.17 -2.50
C ALA A 38 12.55 17.15 -3.02
N PRO A 39 12.16 16.12 -3.78
CA PRO A 39 10.79 16.00 -4.25
C PRO A 39 9.84 15.83 -3.07
N PHE A 40 8.64 16.41 -3.18
CA PHE A 40 7.59 16.24 -2.16
C PHE A 40 6.97 14.82 -2.20
N TYR A 41 7.01 14.16 -3.36
CA TYR A 41 6.51 12.80 -3.55
C TYR A 41 7.58 11.92 -4.19
N GLU A 42 7.61 10.66 -3.78
CA GLU A 42 8.43 9.62 -4.39
C GLU A 42 7.54 8.54 -5.01
N ALA A 43 7.99 7.94 -6.11
CA ALA A 43 7.34 6.81 -6.74
C ALA A 43 8.40 5.77 -7.10
N GLU A 44 8.13 4.53 -6.76
CA GLU A 44 9.00 3.39 -7.06
C GLU A 44 8.17 2.15 -7.34
N LEU A 45 8.77 1.20 -8.06
CA LEU A 45 8.27 -0.16 -8.10
C LEU A 45 8.81 -0.92 -6.88
N ILE A 46 7.92 -1.55 -6.11
CA ILE A 46 8.29 -2.38 -4.95
C ILE A 46 9.07 -3.62 -5.42
N PHE A 47 8.68 -4.18 -6.57
CA PHE A 47 9.34 -5.30 -7.24
C PHE A 47 9.38 -5.06 -8.76
N PRO A 48 10.28 -5.72 -9.50
CA PRO A 48 10.23 -5.75 -10.96
C PRO A 48 8.88 -6.26 -11.48
N LEU A 49 8.54 -5.86 -12.70
CA LEU A 49 7.33 -6.34 -13.39
C LEU A 49 7.39 -7.86 -13.59
N GLU A 50 6.23 -8.50 -13.49
CA GLU A 50 6.06 -9.94 -13.64
C GLU A 50 4.75 -10.25 -14.37
N PRO A 51 4.59 -11.47 -14.92
CA PRO A 51 3.37 -11.82 -15.67
C PRO A 51 2.16 -12.10 -14.77
N TRP A 52 2.35 -12.24 -13.46
CA TRP A 52 1.28 -12.48 -12.50
C TRP A 52 0.44 -11.23 -12.26
N HIS A 53 -0.85 -11.43 -12.03
CA HIS A 53 -1.75 -10.34 -11.67
C HIS A 53 -1.40 -9.84 -10.26
N ASN A 54 -1.32 -8.52 -10.09
CA ASN A 54 -1.00 -7.87 -8.84
C ASN A 54 -1.99 -6.72 -8.64
N HIS A 55 -2.89 -6.81 -7.66
CA HIS A 55 -3.96 -5.82 -7.51
C HIS A 55 -4.45 -5.69 -6.06
N ALA A 56 -5.27 -4.66 -5.82
CA ALA A 56 -5.80 -4.24 -4.52
C ALA A 56 -4.75 -4.16 -3.40
N SER A 57 -3.74 -3.32 -3.58
CA SER A 57 -2.72 -3.11 -2.55
C SER A 57 -3.25 -2.35 -1.33
N CYS A 58 -2.68 -2.66 -0.17
CA CYS A 58 -2.90 -1.94 1.08
C CYS A 58 -1.54 -1.74 1.78
N LEU A 59 -1.35 -0.58 2.39
CA LEU A 59 -0.10 -0.20 3.06
C LEU A 59 -0.41 0.40 4.43
N VAL A 60 0.38 0.02 5.44
CA VAL A 60 0.34 0.61 6.77
C VAL A 60 1.74 1.02 7.22
N GLU A 61 1.83 2.14 7.92
CA GLU A 61 3.03 2.51 8.68
C GLU A 61 2.97 1.81 10.05
N LEU A 62 4.05 1.12 10.41
CA LEU A 62 4.18 0.42 11.67
C LEU A 62 4.68 1.36 12.79
N PRO A 63 4.51 1.00 14.08
CA PRO A 63 4.96 1.85 15.19
C PRO A 63 6.46 2.19 15.18
N ASN A 64 7.30 1.34 14.60
CA ASN A 64 8.74 1.59 14.41
C ASN A 64 9.05 2.49 13.19
N GLY A 65 8.05 2.85 12.40
CA GLY A 65 8.15 3.65 11.17
C GLY A 65 8.51 2.84 9.92
N ASP A 66 8.52 1.51 10.01
CA ASP A 66 8.59 0.66 8.82
C ASP A 66 7.27 0.75 8.04
N LEU A 67 7.33 0.50 6.74
CA LEU A 67 6.14 0.31 5.92
C LEU A 67 5.90 -1.18 5.71
N LEU A 68 4.67 -1.63 5.94
CA LEU A 68 4.19 -2.96 5.60
C LEU A 68 3.16 -2.83 4.49
N VAL A 69 3.36 -3.53 3.38
CA VAL A 69 2.43 -3.55 2.25
C VAL A 69 1.94 -4.97 2.00
N CYS A 70 0.69 -5.12 1.59
CA CYS A 70 0.13 -6.36 1.07
C CYS A 70 -0.69 -6.12 -0.20
N TRP A 71 -0.85 -7.15 -1.00
CA TRP A 71 -1.64 -7.17 -2.24
C TRP A 71 -1.96 -8.63 -2.57
N TYR A 72 -2.95 -8.88 -3.42
CA TYR A 72 -3.15 -10.24 -3.93
C TYR A 72 -2.35 -10.48 -5.21
N ASN A 73 -1.90 -11.71 -5.38
CA ASN A 73 -1.02 -12.17 -6.46
C ASN A 73 -1.45 -13.56 -6.93
N GLY A 74 -1.61 -13.74 -8.24
CA GLY A 74 -1.99 -15.03 -8.84
C GLY A 74 -2.24 -14.92 -10.35
N SER A 75 -2.84 -15.94 -10.94
CA SER A 75 -3.12 -15.98 -12.38
C SER A 75 -4.29 -15.08 -12.84
N GLY A 76 -5.08 -14.56 -11.90
CA GLY A 76 -6.23 -13.71 -12.18
C GLY A 76 -6.85 -13.11 -10.93
N GLU A 77 -8.19 -13.08 -10.89
CA GLU A 77 -8.98 -12.58 -9.76
C GLU A 77 -9.88 -13.70 -9.19
N GLN A 78 -11.19 -13.51 -9.17
CA GLN A 78 -12.12 -14.42 -8.52
C GLN A 78 -12.24 -15.81 -9.18
N GLU A 79 -11.86 -15.95 -10.45
CA GLU A 79 -11.91 -17.22 -11.19
C GLU A 79 -10.61 -18.05 -11.06
N ALA A 80 -9.61 -17.52 -10.36
CA ALA A 80 -8.29 -18.13 -10.24
C ALA A 80 -8.02 -18.62 -8.80
N ASP A 81 -8.02 -19.93 -8.62
CA ASP A 81 -7.85 -20.57 -7.30
C ASP A 81 -6.39 -20.56 -6.79
N ASP A 82 -5.47 -19.97 -7.56
CA ASP A 82 -4.06 -19.78 -7.20
C ASP A 82 -3.75 -18.36 -6.66
N VAL A 83 -4.78 -17.53 -6.49
CA VAL A 83 -4.62 -16.16 -5.99
C VAL A 83 -4.52 -16.14 -4.47
N LYS A 84 -3.40 -15.59 -3.99
CA LYS A 84 -3.04 -15.48 -2.57
C LYS A 84 -2.66 -14.07 -2.19
N ILE A 85 -2.63 -13.77 -0.90
CA ILE A 85 -2.17 -12.46 -0.41
C ILE A 85 -0.69 -12.55 -0.06
N LEU A 86 0.11 -11.71 -0.71
CA LEU A 86 1.51 -11.51 -0.43
C LEU A 86 1.73 -10.20 0.34
N GLY A 87 2.86 -10.12 1.03
CA GLY A 87 3.31 -8.92 1.71
C GLY A 87 4.80 -8.67 1.52
N SER A 88 5.22 -7.43 1.78
CA SER A 88 6.62 -7.01 1.82
C SER A 88 6.79 -5.85 2.79
N ARG A 89 8.03 -5.59 3.19
CA ARG A 89 8.37 -4.56 4.17
C ARG A 89 9.45 -3.63 3.66
N LYS A 90 9.30 -2.33 3.92
CA LYS A 90 10.37 -1.34 3.79
C LYS A 90 10.77 -0.91 5.19
N VAL A 91 12.01 -1.24 5.58
CA VAL A 91 12.54 -0.81 6.88
C VAL A 91 12.79 0.69 6.85
N LYS A 92 12.45 1.39 7.93
CA LYS A 92 12.65 2.84 8.03
C LYS A 92 14.10 3.23 7.69
N GLY A 93 14.26 4.09 6.70
CA GLY A 93 15.57 4.59 6.25
C GLY A 93 16.29 3.69 5.25
N GLU A 94 15.81 2.48 4.98
CA GLU A 94 16.31 1.65 3.90
C GLU A 94 15.70 2.05 2.56
N LYS A 95 16.48 1.87 1.48
CA LYS A 95 16.03 2.13 0.11
C LYS A 95 15.28 0.96 -0.51
N SER A 96 15.55 -0.26 -0.05
CA SER A 96 15.07 -1.48 -0.67
C SER A 96 13.95 -2.11 0.14
N TRP A 97 13.02 -2.76 -0.57
CA TRP A 97 12.00 -3.61 0.03
C TRP A 97 12.57 -4.99 0.35
N ARG A 98 12.11 -5.58 1.46
CA ARG A 98 12.41 -6.98 1.83
C ARG A 98 11.72 -7.95 0.85
N PRO A 99 12.21 -9.20 0.73
CA PRO A 99 11.56 -10.22 -0.08
C PRO A 99 10.08 -10.40 0.27
N ARG A 100 9.31 -10.87 -0.71
CA ARG A 100 7.88 -11.17 -0.52
C ARG A 100 7.69 -12.29 0.50
N PHE A 101 6.62 -12.21 1.28
CA PHE A 101 6.18 -13.28 2.16
C PHE A 101 4.67 -13.50 2.08
N LEU A 102 4.22 -14.68 2.54
CA LEU A 102 2.82 -15.03 2.54
C LEU A 102 2.07 -14.34 3.69
N MET A 103 0.96 -13.69 3.36
CA MET A 103 0.05 -13.05 4.33
C MET A 103 -1.19 -13.90 4.55
N ALA A 104 -1.76 -14.48 3.49
CA ALA A 104 -2.87 -15.43 3.53
C ALA A 104 -2.90 -16.28 2.24
N ASP A 105 -3.34 -17.53 2.40
CA ASP A 105 -3.53 -18.51 1.33
C ASP A 105 -4.61 -19.51 1.79
N THR A 106 -5.80 -19.40 1.21
CA THR A 106 -6.89 -20.34 1.41
C THR A 106 -6.83 -21.37 0.31
N SER A 107 -6.43 -22.60 0.66
CA SER A 107 -6.18 -23.66 -0.32
C SER A 107 -7.35 -23.85 -1.30
N ASN A 108 -7.04 -23.66 -2.59
CA ASN A 108 -7.96 -23.78 -3.73
C ASN A 108 -9.11 -22.75 -3.75
N PHE A 109 -8.92 -21.58 -3.14
CA PHE A 109 -9.86 -20.48 -3.26
C PHE A 109 -9.11 -19.16 -3.44
N PRO A 110 -9.61 -18.21 -4.26
CA PRO A 110 -8.99 -16.90 -4.39
C PRO A 110 -9.12 -16.07 -3.11
N ASP A 111 -7.99 -15.64 -2.54
CA ASP A 111 -7.93 -14.60 -1.51
C ASP A 111 -7.70 -13.22 -2.17
N LEU A 112 -8.68 -12.33 -2.08
CA LEU A 112 -8.65 -11.03 -2.76
C LEU A 112 -8.67 -9.85 -1.79
N ASN A 113 -8.64 -8.63 -2.32
CA ASN A 113 -8.91 -7.35 -1.66
C ASN A 113 -8.44 -7.24 -0.18
N PRO A 114 -7.14 -7.45 0.10
CA PRO A 114 -6.63 -7.36 1.46
C PRO A 114 -6.71 -5.92 1.98
N CYS A 115 -7.04 -5.77 3.27
CA CYS A 115 -7.02 -4.50 3.99
C CYS A 115 -6.32 -4.69 5.34
N MET A 116 -5.41 -3.78 5.67
CA MET A 116 -4.67 -3.79 6.92
C MET A 116 -4.96 -2.54 7.75
N MET A 117 -4.93 -2.69 9.08
CA MET A 117 -4.93 -1.57 10.01
C MET A 117 -4.14 -1.90 11.26
N ILE A 118 -3.58 -0.87 11.90
CA ILE A 118 -3.05 -0.96 13.26
C ILE A 118 -4.09 -0.36 14.20
N ASP A 119 -4.59 -1.15 15.15
CA ASP A 119 -5.59 -0.68 16.10
C ASP A 119 -4.96 0.15 17.25
N PRO A 120 -5.78 0.78 18.12
CA PRO A 120 -5.27 1.55 19.27
C PRO A 120 -4.46 0.72 20.27
N GLN A 121 -4.63 -0.61 20.31
CA GLN A 121 -3.86 -1.54 21.13
C GLN A 121 -2.55 -1.98 20.45
N LYS A 122 -2.20 -1.39 19.31
CA LYS A 122 -1.00 -1.73 18.52
C LYS A 122 -0.99 -3.19 18.06
N ARG A 123 -2.15 -3.68 17.64
CA ARG A 123 -2.28 -4.97 16.95
C ARG A 123 -2.44 -4.73 15.46
N LEU A 124 -1.74 -5.53 14.66
CA LEU A 124 -1.92 -5.57 13.22
C LEU A 124 -3.14 -6.44 12.91
N TRP A 125 -4.09 -5.87 12.19
CA TRP A 125 -5.22 -6.58 11.59
C TRP A 125 -4.99 -6.74 10.10
N LEU A 126 -5.37 -7.90 9.57
CA LEU A 126 -5.52 -8.16 8.15
C LEU A 126 -6.94 -8.67 7.92
N PHE A 127 -7.67 -8.07 6.99
CA PHE A 127 -8.99 -8.48 6.53
C PHE A 127 -8.93 -8.83 5.05
N TRP A 128 -9.65 -9.86 4.62
CA TRP A 128 -9.75 -10.20 3.20
C TRP A 128 -10.96 -11.10 2.91
N PRO A 129 -11.61 -10.97 1.75
CA PRO A 129 -12.56 -11.95 1.26
C PRO A 129 -11.87 -13.19 0.65
N VAL A 130 -12.45 -14.35 0.92
CA VAL A 130 -12.25 -15.57 0.13
C VAL A 130 -13.45 -15.78 -0.77
N ILE A 131 -13.23 -16.01 -2.07
CA ILE A 131 -14.34 -16.21 -3.01
C ILE A 131 -14.68 -17.70 -3.13
N LEU A 132 -15.86 -18.12 -2.67
CA LEU A 132 -16.19 -19.55 -2.53
C LEU A 132 -16.66 -20.23 -3.84
N ALA A 133 -17.37 -19.51 -4.71
CA ALA A 133 -17.91 -20.07 -5.95
C ALA A 133 -17.45 -19.31 -7.20
N ASN A 134 -16.26 -18.71 -7.14
CA ASN A 134 -15.73 -17.80 -8.15
C ASN A 134 -16.67 -16.63 -8.52
N GLU A 135 -17.62 -16.30 -7.63
CA GLU A 135 -18.58 -15.20 -7.78
C GLU A 135 -18.44 -14.24 -6.60
N PHE A 136 -18.22 -12.95 -6.84
CA PHE A 136 -17.92 -11.97 -5.78
C PHE A 136 -18.96 -11.91 -4.65
N HIS A 137 -20.23 -12.15 -4.94
CA HIS A 137 -21.28 -12.12 -3.92
C HIS A 137 -21.25 -13.34 -2.98
N THR A 138 -20.40 -14.33 -3.26
CA THR A 138 -20.14 -15.48 -2.38
C THR A 138 -18.94 -15.25 -1.45
N ALA A 139 -18.43 -14.02 -1.40
CA ALA A 139 -17.28 -13.65 -0.59
C ALA A 139 -17.53 -13.98 0.90
N LEU A 140 -16.62 -14.76 1.46
CA LEU A 140 -16.54 -15.03 2.89
C LEU A 140 -15.42 -14.18 3.49
N MET A 141 -15.77 -13.26 4.38
CA MET A 141 -14.79 -12.39 5.01
C MET A 141 -13.95 -13.15 6.04
N LYS A 142 -12.63 -13.03 5.97
CA LYS A 142 -11.67 -13.56 6.93
C LYS A 142 -10.87 -12.43 7.55
N TYR A 143 -10.30 -12.72 8.72
CA TYR A 143 -9.36 -11.80 9.36
C TYR A 143 -8.28 -12.53 10.15
N ARG A 144 -7.15 -11.85 10.31
CA ARG A 144 -6.02 -12.25 11.16
C ARG A 144 -5.61 -11.10 12.06
N ILE A 145 -5.09 -11.45 13.23
CA ILE A 145 -4.54 -10.50 14.20
C ILE A 145 -3.13 -10.93 14.57
N SER A 146 -2.21 -9.97 14.61
CA SER A 146 -0.85 -10.15 15.10
C SER A 146 -0.50 -9.11 16.16
N THR A 147 0.18 -9.55 17.21
CA THR A 147 0.88 -8.69 18.18
C THR A 147 2.40 -8.73 17.99
N ASP A 148 2.89 -9.52 17.05
CA ASP A 148 4.32 -9.72 16.73
C ASP A 148 4.51 -9.63 15.21
N TYR A 149 4.65 -8.39 14.74
CA TYR A 149 4.69 -8.03 13.33
C TYR A 149 5.77 -7.00 12.99
N GLN A 150 6.65 -6.66 13.94
CA GLN A 150 7.67 -5.62 13.77
C GLN A 150 9.06 -6.16 13.45
N ASP A 151 9.28 -7.47 13.53
CA ASP A 151 10.53 -8.08 13.08
C ASP A 151 10.66 -7.90 11.55
N PRO A 152 11.74 -7.25 11.06
CA PRO A 152 11.88 -6.92 9.65
C PRO A 152 12.19 -8.12 8.76
N ASP A 153 12.68 -9.22 9.32
CA ASP A 153 13.20 -10.37 8.59
C ASP A 153 12.26 -11.57 8.60
N ARG A 154 11.05 -11.40 9.15
CA ARG A 154 9.99 -12.42 9.13
C ARG A 154 8.59 -11.84 8.85
N PRO A 155 7.65 -12.68 8.41
CA PRO A 155 6.24 -12.29 8.28
C PRO A 155 5.61 -12.02 9.66
N PRO A 156 4.48 -11.29 9.72
CA PRO A 156 3.69 -11.20 10.94
C PRO A 156 3.34 -12.60 11.49
N LEU A 157 3.51 -12.78 12.81
CA LEU A 157 3.05 -13.99 13.49
C LEU A 157 1.60 -13.81 13.90
N TRP A 158 0.71 -14.58 13.25
CA TRP A 158 -0.72 -14.50 13.47
C TRP A 158 -1.10 -15.26 14.74
N VAL A 159 -1.59 -14.53 15.75
CA VAL A 159 -2.13 -15.11 16.99
C VAL A 159 -3.62 -15.44 16.87
N TRP A 160 -4.26 -14.92 15.82
CA TRP A 160 -5.66 -15.14 15.51
C TRP A 160 -5.85 -15.28 14.00
N ASN A 161 -6.73 -16.18 13.57
CA ASN A 161 -7.06 -16.41 12.16
C ASN A 161 -8.46 -17.03 12.05
N GLU A 162 -9.46 -16.22 11.71
CA GLU A 162 -10.85 -16.65 11.75
C GLU A 162 -11.67 -16.10 10.58
N THR A 163 -12.87 -16.63 10.43
CA THR A 163 -13.90 -16.07 9.55
C THR A 163 -14.67 -14.98 10.30
N LEU A 164 -14.86 -13.83 9.67
CA LEU A 164 -15.70 -12.76 10.19
C LEU A 164 -17.15 -13.02 9.78
N LEU A 165 -17.93 -13.54 10.72
CA LEU A 165 -19.38 -13.69 10.58
C LEU A 165 -20.07 -12.51 11.27
N PHE A 166 -21.05 -11.91 10.63
CA PHE A 166 -21.89 -10.88 11.25
C PHE A 166 -23.35 -11.13 10.88
N VAL A 167 -24.24 -10.85 11.82
CA VAL A 167 -25.68 -10.79 11.57
C VAL A 167 -26.00 -9.35 11.19
N PRO A 168 -26.48 -9.06 9.96
CA PRO A 168 -26.66 -7.68 9.50
C PRO A 168 -27.58 -6.79 10.36
N LYS A 169 -28.42 -7.39 11.24
CA LYS A 169 -29.27 -6.64 12.16
C LYS A 169 -28.49 -5.88 13.24
N ASP A 170 -27.23 -6.24 13.50
CA ASP A 170 -26.45 -5.68 14.60
C ASP A 170 -25.70 -4.38 14.23
N PHE A 171 -25.94 -3.82 13.03
CA PHE A 171 -25.36 -2.53 12.58
C PHE A 171 -26.30 -1.33 12.76
N SER A 172 -27.52 -1.52 13.26
CA SER A 172 -28.55 -0.47 13.35
C SER A 172 -28.64 0.23 14.72
N GLU A 173 -27.53 0.33 15.46
CA GLU A 173 -27.47 1.13 16.70
C GLU A 173 -26.92 2.54 16.46
#